data_AF-A0AAJ6VLF0-F1
#
_entry.id   AF-A0AAJ6VLF0-F1
#
_cell.length_a   1.000
_cell.length_b   1.000
_cell.length_c   1.000
_cell.angle_alpha   90.00
_cell.angle_beta   90.00
_cell.angle_gamma   90.00
#
_symmetry.space_group_name_H-M   'P 1'
#
loop_
_entity.id
_entity.type
_entity.pdbx_description
1 polymer ?
#
loop_
_entity_poly.entity_id
_entity_poly.type
_entity_poly.pdbx_seq_one_letter_code
_entity_poly.pdbx_strand_id
1 'polypeptide(L)'
;MLSTKYVKVHGMKNEKWNTREKMIQYRTILKLHVRDKKLQTINATKLKLQVSKNLKELSTDVIKYRQIVNDVISGDKRLFRTVWQNQKDFQTVLHDTEPSEAFTAIFQDYNLKRKQLDKLLHVKEKKTQEFCNLKSEYTMLLQDINEGKTLAAMENKHKYQQRQQQLISRFQVALSQRNAAKSIHTTYHEIRDILRKDSMYFDAVLNALRNDQKDQSNVIYKTTIMAQLATENLDDIRIKYKKMARDVWVNMKEREKTLEFMRRKVDDVWQYAKSLVRIDSDANLLKKKKKKTIDVDKKLQKQIQQLENIFNIMKDSMLIQSYEELFIRLDDQIKQRTRLSRLYERTLKQRDSEMKNENHAGLLLKTLEHSVISTTARYKTDKKAMLDKIEKEKDRINKNNSLIDTNGKQLMNIRVALQNIASMIMCAKVTKPPVKSKCLKEVKEVDESEVKDEEENENKNECEEPVENEGLAVLHQVIRKAIILVGQTNFPLNKDKQEKARNFYENYIATYRSQLAFEDQDKKQGIFFEHEIVDTSVLTRRDIKMRSKQIVEANIKLD
;
A
#
# COMPACT_ATOMS: atom_id res chain seq x y z
N MET A 1 -7.90 -94.93 115.77
CA MET A 1 -8.89 -95.63 116.62
C MET A 1 -8.30 -96.96 117.06
N LEU A 2 -8.53 -97.39 118.30
CA LEU A 2 -8.29 -98.75 118.75
C LEU A 2 -9.49 -99.62 118.34
N SER A 3 -9.23 -100.86 117.90
CA SER A 3 -10.23 -101.93 117.91
C SER A 3 -9.55 -103.25 118.24
N THR A 4 -9.99 -103.88 119.33
CA THR A 4 -9.36 -105.03 119.96
C THR A 4 -10.04 -106.33 119.53
N LYS A 5 -9.60 -106.96 118.43
CA LYS A 5 -10.20 -108.24 117.97
C LYS A 5 -9.26 -109.41 117.62
N TYR A 6 -7.93 -109.25 117.60
CA TYR A 6 -6.99 -110.34 117.26
C TYR A 6 -5.75 -110.43 118.18
N VAL A 7 -5.95 -110.41 119.50
CA VAL A 7 -4.85 -110.37 120.51
C VAL A 7 -4.76 -111.63 121.40
N LYS A 8 -5.58 -112.66 121.16
CA LYS A 8 -5.43 -113.99 121.77
C LYS A 8 -5.78 -115.09 120.76
N VAL A 9 -5.20 -116.28 120.96
CA VAL A 9 -5.41 -117.54 120.19
C VAL A 9 -4.73 -117.50 118.81
N HIS A 10 -3.71 -118.31 118.44
CA HIS A 10 -2.93 -119.38 119.08
C HIS A 10 -1.43 -118.99 119.03
N GLY A 11 -0.44 -119.56 119.75
CA GLY A 11 -0.38 -120.79 120.52
C GLY A 11 1.03 -121.39 120.47
N MET A 12 2.06 -120.62 120.86
CA MET A 12 3.42 -121.18 121.04
C MET A 12 3.50 -122.07 122.29
N LYS A 13 2.90 -123.27 122.20
CA LYS A 13 3.34 -124.45 122.95
C LYS A 13 4.34 -125.20 122.07
N ASN A 14 5.62 -125.02 122.35
CA ASN A 14 6.67 -125.90 121.84
C ASN A 14 7.70 -126.06 122.97
N GLU A 15 7.84 -127.28 123.50
CA GLU A 15 8.43 -127.59 124.82
C GLU A 15 9.96 -127.42 124.92
N LYS A 16 10.58 -126.77 123.94
CA LYS A 16 12.04 -126.59 123.85
C LYS A 16 12.53 -125.16 124.11
N TRP A 17 11.63 -124.22 124.36
CA TRP A 17 11.95 -122.78 124.46
C TRP A 17 12.05 -122.32 125.91
N ASN A 18 13.24 -121.90 126.32
CA ASN A 18 13.56 -121.62 127.72
C ASN A 18 13.09 -120.20 128.11
N THR A 19 12.77 -119.97 129.39
CA THR A 19 12.13 -118.71 129.85
C THR A 19 12.95 -117.45 129.57
N ARG A 20 14.28 -117.58 129.46
CA ARG A 20 15.20 -116.50 129.04
C ARG A 20 14.92 -115.98 127.63
N GLU A 21 14.58 -116.84 126.66
CA GLU A 21 14.46 -116.47 125.25
C GLU A 21 13.24 -115.58 124.99
N LYS A 22 12.13 -115.86 125.69
CA LYS A 22 10.92 -115.02 125.65
C LYS A 22 11.21 -113.59 126.14
N MET A 23 11.96 -113.42 127.23
CA MET A 23 12.35 -112.09 127.71
C MET A 23 13.23 -111.33 126.71
N ILE A 24 14.13 -112.03 126.00
CA ILE A 24 14.98 -111.42 124.96
C ILE A 24 14.12 -110.90 123.81
N GLN A 25 13.19 -111.71 123.27
CA GLN A 25 12.30 -111.25 122.18
C GLN A 25 11.40 -110.08 122.59
N TYR A 26 10.80 -110.09 123.78
CA TYR A 26 10.00 -108.95 124.26
C TYR A 26 10.83 -107.66 124.39
N ARG A 27 12.09 -107.75 124.84
CA ARG A 27 13.01 -106.59 124.85
C ARG A 27 13.32 -106.10 123.43
N THR A 28 13.46 -106.98 122.45
CA THR A 28 13.69 -106.59 121.04
C THR A 28 12.48 -105.89 120.44
N ILE A 29 11.26 -106.40 120.68
CA ILE A 29 10.00 -105.79 120.22
C ILE A 29 9.81 -104.40 120.86
N LEU A 30 10.07 -104.25 122.16
CA LEU A 30 10.02 -102.95 122.83
C LEU A 30 11.01 -101.95 122.24
N LYS A 31 12.25 -102.36 121.93
CA LYS A 31 13.24 -101.51 121.26
C LYS A 31 12.77 -101.07 119.86
N LEU A 32 12.14 -101.96 119.09
CA LEU A 32 11.52 -101.65 117.80
C LEU A 32 10.41 -100.61 117.93
N HIS A 33 9.46 -100.81 118.85
CA HIS A 33 8.36 -99.86 119.06
C HIS A 33 8.84 -98.47 119.53
N VAL A 34 9.92 -98.39 120.30
CA VAL A 34 10.55 -97.11 120.65
C VAL A 34 11.20 -96.43 119.44
N ARG A 35 11.80 -97.21 118.52
CA ARG A 35 12.37 -96.69 117.27
C ARG A 35 11.29 -96.16 116.33
N ASP A 36 10.18 -96.88 116.18
CA ASP A 36 9.06 -96.45 115.32
C ASP A 36 8.38 -95.18 115.83
N LYS A 37 8.16 -95.05 117.16
CA LYS A 37 7.66 -93.79 117.73
C LYS A 37 8.58 -92.61 117.41
N LYS A 38 9.91 -92.80 117.49
CA LYS A 38 10.87 -91.74 117.10
C LYS A 38 10.75 -91.40 115.62
N LEU A 39 10.67 -92.39 114.73
CA LEU A 39 10.49 -92.16 113.28
C LEU A 39 9.19 -91.41 112.96
N GLN A 40 8.07 -91.76 113.62
CA GLN A 40 6.80 -91.03 113.45
C GLN A 40 6.93 -89.56 113.87
N THR A 41 7.61 -89.24 114.98
CA THR A 41 7.82 -87.84 115.38
C THR A 41 8.69 -87.07 114.39
N ILE A 42 9.71 -87.70 113.80
CA ILE A 42 10.58 -87.07 112.78
C ILE A 42 9.81 -86.84 111.47
N ASN A 43 8.94 -87.76 111.07
CA ASN A 43 8.12 -87.59 109.86
C ASN A 43 7.05 -86.51 110.06
N ALA A 44 6.43 -86.42 111.24
CA ALA A 44 5.46 -85.38 111.57
C ALA A 44 6.09 -83.97 111.58
N THR A 45 7.33 -83.81 112.07
CA THR A 45 8.03 -82.51 112.04
C THR A 45 8.45 -82.12 110.62
N LYS A 46 8.93 -83.07 109.80
CA LYS A 46 9.20 -82.84 108.37
C LYS A 46 7.96 -82.37 107.60
N LEU A 47 6.81 -83.03 107.81
CA LEU A 47 5.54 -82.64 107.18
C LEU A 47 5.10 -81.23 107.60
N LYS A 48 5.17 -80.89 108.90
CA LYS A 48 4.87 -79.53 109.37
C LYS A 48 5.75 -78.46 108.71
N LEU A 49 7.06 -78.73 108.57
CA LEU A 49 7.98 -77.81 107.90
C LEU A 49 7.62 -77.62 106.43
N GLN A 50 7.30 -78.69 105.70
CA GLN A 50 6.90 -78.61 104.29
C GLN A 50 5.60 -77.82 104.10
N VAL A 51 4.55 -78.12 104.89
CA VAL A 51 3.29 -77.35 104.87
C VAL A 51 3.52 -75.86 105.17
N SER A 52 4.42 -75.53 106.11
CA SER A 52 4.74 -74.15 106.44
C SER A 52 5.48 -73.38 105.33
N LYS A 53 6.23 -74.07 104.47
CA LYS A 53 6.85 -73.47 103.28
C LYS A 53 5.82 -73.18 102.20
N ASN A 54 5.00 -74.17 101.86
CA ASN A 54 3.95 -74.03 100.84
C ASN A 54 2.95 -72.92 101.19
N LEU A 55 2.60 -72.76 102.48
CA LEU A 55 1.76 -71.64 102.96
C LEU A 55 2.40 -70.26 102.75
N LYS A 56 3.72 -70.13 102.90
CA LYS A 56 4.44 -68.86 102.65
C LYS A 56 4.50 -68.53 101.17
N GLU A 57 4.80 -69.51 100.32
CA GLU A 57 4.81 -69.36 98.86
C GLU A 57 3.43 -68.90 98.36
N LEU A 58 2.36 -69.60 98.76
CA LEU A 58 0.99 -69.23 98.42
C LEU A 58 0.62 -67.81 98.91
N SER A 59 1.06 -67.42 100.11
CA SER A 59 0.86 -66.05 100.61
C SER A 59 1.57 -65.00 99.75
N THR A 60 2.77 -65.27 99.23
CA THR A 60 3.46 -64.34 98.34
C THR A 60 2.79 -64.23 96.97
N ASP A 61 2.25 -65.32 96.45
CA ASP A 61 1.57 -65.31 95.15
C ASP A 61 0.21 -64.61 95.23
N VAL A 62 -0.56 -64.78 96.31
CA VAL A 62 -1.81 -64.01 96.55
C VAL A 62 -1.54 -62.50 96.57
N ILE A 63 -0.39 -62.04 97.10
CA ILE A 63 -0.01 -60.62 97.07
C ILE A 63 0.29 -60.16 95.64
N LYS A 64 1.05 -60.94 94.85
CA LYS A 64 1.34 -60.62 93.44
C LYS A 64 0.06 -60.57 92.59
N TYR A 65 -0.84 -61.54 92.75
CA TYR A 65 -2.11 -61.55 92.00
C TYR A 65 -3.01 -60.37 92.39
N ARG A 66 -3.04 -59.96 93.66
CA ARG A 66 -3.75 -58.73 94.07
C ARG A 66 -3.16 -57.47 93.46
N GLN A 67 -1.83 -57.39 93.29
CA GLN A 67 -1.19 -56.28 92.58
C GLN A 67 -1.62 -56.25 91.10
N ILE A 68 -1.52 -57.38 90.40
CA ILE A 68 -1.94 -57.51 88.99
C ILE A 68 -3.43 -57.14 88.82
N VAL A 69 -4.31 -57.62 89.71
CA VAL A 69 -5.74 -57.28 89.65
C VAL A 69 -5.98 -55.78 89.90
N ASN A 70 -5.26 -55.14 90.82
CA ASN A 70 -5.36 -53.70 91.04
C ASN A 70 -4.84 -52.89 89.84
N ASP A 71 -3.74 -53.33 89.21
CA ASP A 71 -3.18 -52.71 88.00
C ASP A 71 -4.16 -52.83 86.82
N VAL A 72 -4.87 -53.96 86.68
CA VAL A 72 -5.94 -54.15 85.67
C VAL A 72 -7.18 -53.28 85.96
N ILE A 73 -7.60 -53.15 87.22
CA ILE A 73 -8.79 -52.35 87.59
C ILE A 73 -8.54 -50.84 87.47
N SER A 74 -7.35 -50.37 87.86
CA SER A 74 -7.02 -48.92 87.88
C SER A 74 -6.28 -48.41 86.63
N GLY A 75 -5.96 -49.33 85.70
CA GLY A 75 -5.21 -49.05 84.49
C GLY A 75 -3.70 -48.89 84.73
N ASP A 76 -2.92 -49.19 83.70
CA ASP A 76 -1.47 -49.37 83.82
C ASP A 76 -0.70 -48.02 83.88
N LYS A 77 -0.82 -47.32 85.01
CA LYS A 77 -0.23 -45.98 85.25
C LYS A 77 1.29 -45.93 85.01
N ARG A 78 1.98 -47.08 85.08
CA ARG A 78 3.42 -47.21 84.84
C ARG A 78 3.79 -47.10 83.36
N LEU A 79 2.96 -47.62 82.46
CA LEU A 79 3.19 -47.53 81.01
C LEU A 79 3.05 -46.08 80.54
N PHE A 80 2.03 -45.35 80.99
CA PHE A 80 1.86 -43.94 80.68
C PHE A 80 3.05 -43.08 81.12
N ARG A 81 3.59 -43.30 82.33
CA ARG A 81 4.81 -42.61 82.79
C ARG A 81 6.03 -42.91 81.93
N THR A 82 6.11 -44.08 81.30
CA THR A 82 7.19 -44.42 80.36
C THR A 82 7.01 -43.71 79.02
N VAL A 83 5.78 -43.68 78.48
CA VAL A 83 5.47 -43.02 77.20
C VAL A 83 5.69 -41.51 77.27
N TRP A 84 5.38 -40.85 78.39
CA TRP A 84 5.52 -39.40 78.54
C TRP A 84 6.93 -38.92 78.92
N GLN A 85 7.94 -39.79 79.07
CA GLN A 85 9.32 -39.38 79.40
C GLN A 85 9.90 -38.35 78.41
N ASN A 86 9.46 -38.39 77.15
CA ASN A 86 9.93 -37.49 76.09
C ASN A 86 9.15 -36.16 76.01
N GLN A 87 8.04 -35.99 76.75
CA GLN A 87 7.17 -34.81 76.68
C GLN A 87 6.86 -34.25 78.07
N LYS A 88 7.77 -33.36 78.54
CA LYS A 88 7.74 -32.74 79.88
C LYS A 88 6.40 -32.08 80.23
N ASP A 89 5.75 -31.44 79.26
CA ASP A 89 4.51 -30.68 79.48
C ASP A 89 3.34 -31.62 79.85
N PHE A 90 3.20 -32.76 79.17
CA PHE A 90 2.20 -33.77 79.52
C PHE A 90 2.58 -34.55 80.78
N GLN A 91 3.88 -34.81 80.98
CA GLN A 91 4.38 -35.52 82.16
C GLN A 91 4.07 -34.78 83.47
N THR A 92 4.07 -33.45 83.48
CA THR A 92 3.79 -32.64 84.68
C THR A 92 2.29 -32.48 84.95
N VAL A 93 1.46 -32.39 83.92
CA VAL A 93 0.00 -32.18 84.05
C VAL A 93 -0.78 -33.47 84.30
N LEU A 94 -0.31 -34.62 83.79
CA LEU A 94 -1.07 -35.89 83.76
C LEU A 94 -0.47 -37.01 84.63
N HIS A 95 0.41 -36.67 85.57
CA HIS A 95 1.22 -37.64 86.33
C HIS A 95 0.44 -38.69 87.15
N ASP A 96 -0.72 -38.29 87.69
CA ASP A 96 -1.54 -39.10 88.62
C ASP A 96 -3.02 -39.27 88.19
N THR A 97 -3.45 -38.57 87.12
CA THR A 97 -4.80 -38.67 86.53
C THR A 97 -5.12 -40.06 85.98
N GLU A 98 -6.40 -40.38 85.84
CA GLU A 98 -6.80 -41.66 85.23
C GLU A 98 -6.53 -41.69 83.71
N PRO A 99 -6.23 -42.87 83.12
CA PRO A 99 -5.95 -43.00 81.69
C PRO A 99 -7.01 -42.41 80.75
N SER A 100 -8.29 -42.48 81.16
CA SER A 100 -9.41 -41.92 80.40
C SER A 100 -9.36 -40.39 80.36
N GLU A 101 -9.18 -39.75 81.52
CA GLU A 101 -9.09 -38.30 81.65
C GLU A 101 -7.87 -37.75 80.89
N ALA A 102 -6.71 -38.41 81.05
CA ALA A 102 -5.48 -38.05 80.33
C ALA A 102 -5.66 -38.10 78.80
N PHE A 103 -6.36 -39.11 78.27
CA PHE A 103 -6.71 -39.16 76.86
C PHE A 103 -7.60 -37.98 76.44
N THR A 104 -8.61 -37.61 77.22
CA THR A 104 -9.47 -36.46 76.90
C THR A 104 -8.69 -35.13 76.91
N ALA A 105 -7.77 -34.93 77.85
CA ALA A 105 -6.94 -33.73 77.93
C ALA A 105 -5.99 -33.61 76.71
N ILE A 106 -5.33 -34.70 76.32
CA ILE A 106 -4.48 -34.76 75.12
C ILE A 106 -5.31 -34.48 73.86
N PHE A 107 -6.50 -35.06 73.75
CA PHE A 107 -7.40 -34.83 72.62
C PHE A 107 -7.88 -33.37 72.55
N GLN A 108 -8.13 -32.72 73.69
CA GLN A 108 -8.49 -31.30 73.74
C GLN A 108 -7.33 -30.39 73.30
N ASP A 109 -6.11 -30.60 73.82
CA ASP A 109 -4.92 -29.84 73.41
C ASP A 109 -4.59 -30.04 71.91
N TYR A 110 -4.67 -31.28 71.41
CA TYR A 110 -4.55 -31.56 69.98
C TYR A 110 -5.57 -30.78 69.13
N ASN A 111 -6.83 -30.74 69.56
CA ASN A 111 -7.87 -29.99 68.86
C ASN A 111 -7.66 -28.47 68.93
N LEU A 112 -7.10 -27.93 70.01
CA LEU A 112 -6.73 -26.52 70.12
C LEU A 112 -5.57 -26.18 69.18
N LYS A 113 -4.49 -26.99 69.18
CA LYS A 113 -3.35 -26.84 68.28
C LYS A 113 -3.75 -26.98 66.81
N ARG A 114 -4.66 -27.89 66.47
CA ARG A 114 -5.25 -28.02 65.13
C ARG A 114 -6.01 -26.77 64.71
N LYS A 115 -6.90 -26.24 65.57
CA LYS A 115 -7.60 -24.96 65.31
C LYS A 115 -6.64 -23.77 65.14
N GLN A 116 -5.50 -23.76 65.83
CA GLN A 116 -4.47 -22.74 65.63
C GLN A 116 -3.75 -22.91 64.28
N LEU A 117 -3.42 -24.15 63.90
CA LEU A 117 -2.86 -24.47 62.58
C LEU A 117 -3.79 -24.03 61.44
N ASP A 118 -5.08 -24.36 61.53
CA ASP A 118 -6.08 -24.01 60.52
C ASP A 118 -6.20 -22.47 60.36
N LYS A 119 -6.16 -21.72 61.47
CA LYS A 119 -6.10 -20.24 61.45
C LYS A 119 -4.84 -19.73 60.75
N LEU A 120 -3.67 -20.30 61.04
CA LEU A 120 -2.40 -19.91 60.42
C LEU A 120 -2.36 -20.23 58.93
N LEU A 121 -2.91 -21.37 58.50
CA LEU A 121 -3.04 -21.75 57.09
C LEU A 121 -3.93 -20.76 56.33
N HIS A 122 -5.10 -20.44 56.87
CA HIS A 122 -6.01 -19.45 56.25
C HIS A 122 -5.40 -18.03 56.21
N VAL A 123 -4.64 -17.61 57.23
CA VAL A 123 -3.89 -16.34 57.20
C VAL A 123 -2.79 -16.38 56.13
N LYS A 124 -2.07 -17.49 56.01
CA LYS A 124 -1.06 -17.69 54.95
C LYS A 124 -1.70 -17.60 53.56
N GLU A 125 -2.84 -18.26 53.33
CA GLU A 125 -3.57 -18.22 52.06
C GLU A 125 -4.00 -16.79 51.71
N LYS A 126 -4.60 -16.05 52.66
CA LYS A 126 -4.92 -14.63 52.46
C LYS A 126 -3.70 -13.80 52.10
N LYS A 127 -2.57 -13.98 52.80
CA LYS A 127 -1.33 -13.25 52.50
C LYS A 127 -0.72 -13.63 51.15
N THR A 128 -0.87 -14.88 50.69
CA THR A 128 -0.48 -15.26 49.34
C THR A 128 -1.38 -14.66 48.26
N GLN A 129 -2.69 -14.52 48.51
CA GLN A 129 -3.61 -13.83 47.60
C GLN A 129 -3.29 -12.34 47.51
N GLU A 130 -3.09 -11.66 48.65
CA GLU A 130 -2.65 -10.26 48.69
C GLU A 130 -1.33 -10.05 47.92
N PHE A 131 -0.35 -10.94 48.09
CA PHE A 131 0.92 -10.89 47.36
C PHE A 131 0.74 -11.09 45.85
N CYS A 132 -0.11 -12.04 45.42
CA CYS A 132 -0.42 -12.24 44.01
C CYS A 132 -1.08 -11.00 43.39
N ASN A 133 -2.02 -10.37 44.10
CA ASN A 133 -2.70 -9.16 43.63
C ASN A 133 -1.72 -7.99 43.49
N LEU A 134 -0.91 -7.71 44.53
CA LEU A 134 0.14 -6.69 44.50
C LEU A 134 1.16 -6.93 43.37
N LYS A 135 1.50 -8.20 43.11
CA LYS A 135 2.37 -8.56 41.99
C LYS A 135 1.72 -8.30 40.64
N SER A 136 0.42 -8.57 40.47
CA SER A 136 -0.31 -8.24 39.23
C SER A 136 -0.40 -6.73 39.00
N GLU A 137 -0.73 -5.94 40.04
CA GLU A 137 -0.75 -4.47 39.97
C GLU A 137 0.62 -3.91 39.57
N TYR A 138 1.69 -4.41 40.19
CA TYR A 138 3.06 -4.03 39.84
C TYR A 138 3.41 -4.35 38.37
N THR A 139 2.98 -5.50 37.85
CA THR A 139 3.20 -5.84 36.44
C THR A 139 2.39 -4.97 35.48
N MET A 140 1.15 -4.59 35.83
CA MET A 140 0.34 -3.67 35.01
C MET A 140 0.97 -2.27 34.97
N LEU A 141 1.38 -1.72 36.12
CA LEU A 141 2.06 -0.41 36.18
C LEU A 141 3.39 -0.41 35.39
N LEU A 142 4.15 -1.52 35.42
CA LEU A 142 5.35 -1.67 34.59
C LEU A 142 5.03 -1.69 33.09
N GLN A 143 3.92 -2.32 32.70
CA GLN A 143 3.46 -2.35 31.33
C GLN A 143 3.05 -0.94 30.87
N ASP A 144 2.21 -0.23 31.64
CA ASP A 144 1.79 1.15 31.34
C ASP A 144 2.99 2.10 31.17
N ILE A 145 3.99 2.01 32.06
CA ILE A 145 5.23 2.80 31.98
C ILE A 145 6.04 2.47 30.72
N ASN A 146 6.07 1.21 30.29
CA ASN A 146 6.78 0.80 29.09
C ASN A 146 6.02 1.19 27.81
N GLU A 147 4.69 1.08 27.80
CA GLU A 147 3.83 1.53 26.69
C GLU A 147 3.90 3.06 26.53
N GLY A 148 3.89 3.84 27.62
CA GLY A 148 4.13 5.28 27.56
C GLY A 148 5.49 5.65 26.96
N LYS A 149 6.55 4.89 27.27
CA LYS A 149 7.89 5.09 26.69
C LYS A 149 7.95 4.69 25.22
N THR A 150 7.31 3.60 24.79
CA THR A 150 7.31 3.19 23.38
C THR A 150 6.50 4.15 22.51
N LEU A 151 5.37 4.66 22.99
CA LEU A 151 4.58 5.71 22.32
C LEU A 151 5.40 6.99 22.16
N ALA A 152 6.05 7.49 23.21
CA ALA A 152 6.92 8.66 23.13
C ALA A 152 8.12 8.46 22.16
N ALA A 153 8.68 7.25 22.10
CA ALA A 153 9.71 6.90 21.13
C ALA A 153 9.18 6.86 19.68
N MET A 154 7.97 6.34 19.45
CA MET A 154 7.32 6.36 18.13
C MET A 154 7.01 7.78 17.66
N GLU A 155 6.48 8.64 18.53
CA GLU A 155 6.23 10.05 18.19
C GLU A 155 7.51 10.78 17.76
N ASN A 156 8.60 10.60 18.52
CA ASN A 156 9.88 11.23 18.21
C ASN A 156 10.45 10.72 16.87
N LYS A 157 10.31 9.41 16.59
CA LYS A 157 10.68 8.81 15.30
C LYS A 157 9.84 9.38 14.15
N HIS A 158 8.52 9.55 14.35
CA HIS A 158 7.62 10.14 13.36
C HIS A 158 7.94 11.63 13.10
N LYS A 159 8.18 12.42 14.15
CA LYS A 159 8.64 13.83 14.04
C LYS A 159 9.95 13.94 13.24
N TYR A 160 10.91 13.04 13.48
CA TYR A 160 12.16 12.97 12.73
C TYR A 160 11.94 12.62 11.25
N GLN A 161 11.10 11.61 10.97
CA GLN A 161 10.75 11.19 9.61
C GLN A 161 10.02 12.30 8.82
N GLN A 162 9.08 13.03 9.45
CA GLN A 162 8.44 14.20 8.84
C GLN A 162 9.47 15.29 8.50
N ARG A 163 10.41 15.58 9.42
CA ARG A 163 11.47 16.57 9.17
C ARG A 163 12.41 16.14 8.03
N GLN A 164 12.72 14.85 7.90
CA GLN A 164 13.46 14.31 6.77
C GLN A 164 12.67 14.45 5.45
N GLN A 165 11.37 14.13 5.43
CA GLN A 165 10.53 14.30 4.25
C GLN A 165 10.43 15.77 3.80
N GLN A 166 10.31 16.71 4.75
CA GLN A 166 10.36 18.15 4.47
C GLN A 166 11.71 18.62 3.92
N LEU A 167 12.82 18.03 4.38
CA LEU A 167 14.15 18.34 3.86
C LEU A 167 14.32 17.80 2.43
N ILE A 168 13.85 16.58 2.17
CA ILE A 168 13.87 15.95 0.84
C ILE A 168 13.00 16.74 -0.16
N SER A 169 11.80 17.17 0.23
CA SER A 169 10.94 17.95 -0.67
C SER A 169 11.54 19.32 -0.99
N ARG A 170 12.11 20.02 0.00
CA ARG A 170 12.88 21.27 -0.23
C ARG A 170 14.08 21.05 -1.15
N PHE A 171 14.82 19.96 -0.96
CA PHE A 171 15.94 19.59 -1.84
C PHE A 171 15.49 19.31 -3.28
N GLN A 172 14.38 18.58 -3.47
CA GLN A 172 13.80 18.32 -4.80
C GLN A 172 13.33 19.61 -5.49
N VAL A 173 12.72 20.54 -4.77
CA VAL A 173 12.33 21.87 -5.29
C VAL A 173 13.57 22.67 -5.69
N ALA A 174 14.61 22.72 -4.85
CA ALA A 174 15.86 23.40 -5.19
C ALA A 174 16.56 22.77 -6.41
N LEU A 175 16.51 21.44 -6.54
CA LEU A 175 17.05 20.71 -7.68
C LEU A 175 16.27 21.00 -8.98
N SER A 176 14.94 21.07 -8.92
CA SER A 176 14.12 21.41 -10.09
C SER A 176 14.34 22.86 -10.51
N GLN A 177 14.43 23.80 -9.57
CA GLN A 177 14.80 25.20 -9.82
C GLN A 177 16.18 25.33 -10.45
N ARG A 178 17.20 24.61 -9.94
CA ARG A 178 18.54 24.57 -10.55
C ARG A 178 18.52 24.01 -11.97
N ASN A 179 17.76 22.96 -12.23
CA ASN A 179 17.66 22.37 -13.56
C ASN A 179 16.94 23.29 -14.55
N ALA A 180 15.86 23.97 -14.11
CA ALA A 180 15.19 25.00 -14.89
C ALA A 180 16.13 26.18 -15.19
N ALA A 181 16.85 26.70 -14.19
CA ALA A 181 17.83 27.76 -14.36
C ALA A 181 18.97 27.36 -15.31
N LYS A 182 19.44 26.09 -15.27
CA LYS A 182 20.41 25.57 -16.22
C LYS A 182 19.85 25.52 -17.65
N SER A 183 18.61 25.09 -17.83
CA SER A 183 17.94 25.06 -19.14
C SER A 183 17.73 26.47 -19.71
N ILE A 184 17.35 27.42 -18.86
CA ILE A 184 17.22 28.85 -19.22
C ILE A 184 18.59 29.42 -19.61
N HIS A 185 19.66 29.08 -18.87
CA HIS A 185 21.01 29.52 -19.21
C HIS A 185 21.48 28.96 -20.57
N THR A 186 21.20 27.69 -20.88
CA THR A 186 21.56 27.12 -22.18
C THR A 186 20.78 27.78 -23.32
N THR A 187 19.47 28.04 -23.17
CA THR A 187 18.70 28.73 -24.23
C THR A 187 19.18 30.18 -24.42
N TYR A 188 19.52 30.92 -23.36
CA TYR A 188 20.12 32.24 -23.50
C TYR A 188 21.52 32.20 -24.13
N HIS A 189 22.31 31.15 -23.91
CA HIS A 189 23.58 30.96 -24.60
C HIS A 189 23.37 30.75 -26.10
N GLU A 190 22.44 29.88 -26.49
CA GLU A 190 22.08 29.63 -27.89
C GLU A 190 21.56 30.90 -28.58
N ILE A 191 20.65 31.64 -27.93
CA ILE A 191 20.15 32.94 -28.43
C ILE A 191 21.30 33.93 -28.63
N ARG A 192 22.23 34.03 -27.67
CA ARG A 192 23.41 34.90 -27.80
C ARG A 192 24.30 34.50 -28.96
N ASP A 193 24.49 33.20 -29.19
CA ASP A 193 25.31 32.69 -30.29
C ASP A 193 24.63 32.91 -31.66
N ILE A 194 23.30 32.87 -31.73
CA ILE A 194 22.53 33.27 -32.92
C ILE A 194 22.70 34.77 -33.16
N LEU A 195 22.42 35.62 -32.17
CA LEU A 195 22.57 37.09 -32.29
C LEU A 195 24.00 37.50 -32.67
N ARG A 196 25.02 36.77 -32.21
CA ARG A 196 26.41 37.00 -32.61
C ARG A 196 26.65 36.66 -34.09
N LYS A 197 26.09 35.56 -34.59
CA LYS A 197 26.15 35.21 -36.02
C LYS A 197 25.41 36.26 -36.87
N ASP A 198 24.22 36.66 -36.45
CA ASP A 198 23.42 37.67 -37.14
C ASP A 198 24.15 39.01 -37.21
N SER A 199 24.78 39.46 -36.11
CA SER A 199 25.66 40.64 -36.11
C SER A 199 26.77 40.52 -37.15
N MET A 200 27.47 39.37 -37.21
CA MET A 200 28.53 39.14 -38.19
C MET A 200 28.00 39.15 -39.64
N TYR A 201 26.80 38.64 -39.89
CA TYR A 201 26.15 38.72 -41.21
C TYR A 201 25.76 40.16 -41.57
N PHE A 202 25.17 40.91 -40.64
CA PHE A 202 24.83 42.32 -40.89
C PHE A 202 26.07 43.17 -41.10
N ASP A 203 27.15 42.97 -40.34
CA ASP A 203 28.43 43.65 -40.56
C ASP A 203 29.02 43.33 -41.94
N ALA A 204 28.94 42.08 -42.39
CA ALA A 204 29.39 41.69 -43.73
C ALA A 204 28.57 42.39 -44.83
N VAL A 205 27.24 42.44 -44.69
CA VAL A 205 26.34 43.14 -45.63
C VAL A 205 26.59 44.65 -45.64
N LEU A 206 26.73 45.29 -44.47
CA LEU A 206 27.01 46.71 -44.36
C LEU A 206 28.38 47.08 -44.95
N ASN A 207 29.39 46.23 -44.79
CA ASN A 207 30.70 46.43 -45.43
C ASN A 207 30.64 46.22 -46.95
N ALA A 208 29.87 45.25 -47.44
CA ALA A 208 29.64 45.07 -48.87
C ALA A 208 28.93 46.31 -49.48
N LEU A 209 27.88 46.81 -48.84
CA LEU A 209 27.18 48.03 -49.27
C LEU A 209 28.08 49.28 -49.25
N ARG A 210 28.97 49.42 -48.25
CA ARG A 210 29.96 50.50 -48.20
C ARG A 210 31.00 50.41 -49.31
N ASN A 211 31.36 49.21 -49.76
CA ASN A 211 32.27 49.03 -50.89
C ASN A 211 31.57 49.31 -52.22
N ASP A 212 30.36 48.78 -52.42
CA ASP A 212 29.51 49.08 -53.58
C ASP A 212 29.23 50.59 -53.71
N GLN A 213 28.94 51.29 -52.61
CA GLN A 213 28.82 52.75 -52.60
C GLN A 213 30.08 53.46 -53.13
N LYS A 214 31.28 53.01 -52.75
CA LYS A 214 32.54 53.57 -53.25
C LYS A 214 32.71 53.28 -54.74
N ASP A 215 32.44 52.06 -55.17
CA ASP A 215 32.57 51.65 -56.57
C ASP A 215 31.58 52.41 -57.46
N GLN A 216 30.32 52.54 -57.04
CA GLN A 216 29.32 53.38 -57.70
C GLN A 216 29.77 54.86 -57.77
N SER A 217 30.30 55.43 -56.68
CA SER A 217 30.80 56.82 -56.70
C SER A 217 31.97 57.02 -57.67
N ASN A 218 32.86 56.03 -57.78
CA ASN A 218 33.99 56.02 -58.71
C ASN A 218 33.54 55.88 -60.17
N VAL A 219 32.53 55.04 -60.43
CA VAL A 219 31.91 54.90 -61.75
C VAL A 219 31.24 56.22 -62.15
N ILE A 220 30.41 56.82 -61.27
CA ILE A 220 29.76 58.12 -61.54
C ILE A 220 30.82 59.18 -61.86
N TYR A 221 31.87 59.30 -61.05
CA TYR A 221 32.96 60.25 -61.28
C TYR A 221 33.64 60.05 -62.65
N LYS A 222 34.03 58.83 -62.99
CA LYS A 222 34.63 58.50 -64.30
C LYS A 222 33.67 58.77 -65.46
N THR A 223 32.39 58.45 -65.31
CA THR A 223 31.36 58.74 -66.31
C THR A 223 31.15 60.24 -66.48
N THR A 224 31.21 61.05 -65.40
CA THR A 224 31.14 62.52 -65.52
C THR A 224 32.35 63.10 -66.26
N ILE A 225 33.57 62.62 -66.01
CA ILE A 225 34.76 63.03 -66.77
C ILE A 225 34.64 62.65 -68.25
N MET A 226 34.22 61.41 -68.56
CA MET A 226 34.04 60.97 -69.93
C MET A 226 32.93 61.76 -70.65
N ALA A 227 31.85 62.12 -69.94
CA ALA A 227 30.80 62.97 -70.48
C ALA A 227 31.31 64.40 -70.75
N GLN A 228 32.09 64.99 -69.84
CA GLN A 228 32.73 66.30 -70.04
C GLN A 228 33.64 66.29 -71.28
N LEU A 229 34.55 65.34 -71.38
CA LEU A 229 35.42 65.16 -72.56
C LEU A 229 34.61 64.95 -73.84
N ALA A 230 33.51 64.20 -73.79
CA ALA A 230 32.62 64.04 -74.95
C ALA A 230 31.93 65.36 -75.35
N THR A 231 31.47 66.16 -74.39
CA THR A 231 30.88 67.49 -74.67
C THR A 231 31.91 68.48 -75.22
N GLU A 232 33.13 68.50 -74.68
CA GLU A 232 34.23 69.32 -75.20
C GLU A 232 34.53 68.95 -76.65
N ASN A 233 34.71 67.65 -76.95
CA ASN A 233 34.92 67.17 -78.33
C ASN A 233 33.77 67.56 -79.27
N LEU A 234 32.52 67.49 -78.82
CA LEU A 234 31.35 67.90 -79.62
C LEU A 234 31.33 69.41 -79.91
N ASP A 235 31.67 70.25 -78.93
CA ASP A 235 31.74 71.70 -79.16
C ASP A 235 32.95 72.08 -80.03
N ASP A 236 34.06 71.38 -79.89
CA ASP A 236 35.26 71.55 -80.71
C ASP A 236 34.97 71.18 -82.19
N ILE A 237 34.26 70.07 -82.41
CA ILE A 237 33.71 69.68 -83.73
C ILE A 237 32.72 70.74 -84.25
N ARG A 238 31.80 71.24 -83.41
CA ARG A 238 30.84 72.30 -83.77
C ARG A 238 31.55 73.60 -84.17
N ILE A 239 32.64 73.97 -83.50
CA ILE A 239 33.48 75.14 -83.87
C ILE A 239 34.20 74.90 -85.19
N LYS A 240 34.77 73.70 -85.41
CA LYS A 240 35.40 73.32 -86.69
C LYS A 240 34.41 73.38 -87.85
N TYR A 241 33.19 72.84 -87.69
CA TYR A 241 32.12 72.99 -88.68
C TYR A 241 31.72 74.46 -88.92
N LYS A 242 31.59 75.29 -87.86
CA LYS A 242 31.31 76.74 -88.00
C LYS A 242 32.44 77.52 -88.70
N LYS A 243 33.69 77.06 -88.62
CA LYS A 243 34.81 77.64 -89.41
C LYS A 243 34.69 77.19 -90.87
N MET A 244 34.66 75.88 -91.12
CA MET A 244 34.55 75.30 -92.46
C MET A 244 33.34 75.82 -93.25
N ALA A 245 32.18 75.99 -92.61
CA ALA A 245 30.99 76.57 -93.25
C ALA A 245 31.18 78.04 -93.67
N ARG A 246 31.91 78.84 -92.88
CA ARG A 246 32.28 80.22 -93.26
C ARG A 246 33.29 80.22 -94.39
N ASP A 247 34.31 79.36 -94.32
CA ASP A 247 35.33 79.25 -95.37
C ASP A 247 34.71 78.82 -96.71
N VAL A 248 33.79 77.85 -96.69
CA VAL A 248 32.99 77.45 -97.85
C VAL A 248 32.12 78.60 -98.36
N TRP A 249 31.46 79.35 -97.48
CA TRP A 249 30.63 80.50 -97.90
C TRP A 249 31.46 81.62 -98.54
N VAL A 250 32.64 81.94 -97.99
CA VAL A 250 33.57 82.91 -98.59
C VAL A 250 34.04 82.41 -99.96
N ASN A 251 34.49 81.15 -100.06
CA ASN A 251 34.87 80.54 -101.33
C ASN A 251 33.72 80.52 -102.36
N MET A 252 32.47 80.29 -101.92
CA MET A 252 31.30 80.36 -102.79
C MET A 252 31.05 81.78 -103.29
N LYS A 253 31.20 82.79 -102.42
CA LYS A 253 31.02 84.21 -102.78
C LYS A 253 32.15 84.75 -103.67
N GLU A 254 33.37 84.24 -103.51
CA GLU A 254 34.49 84.52 -104.41
C GLU A 254 34.32 83.83 -105.77
N ARG A 255 33.84 82.58 -105.78
CA ARG A 255 33.43 81.90 -107.02
C ARG A 255 32.28 82.62 -107.72
N GLU A 256 31.30 83.13 -106.97
CA GLU A 256 30.20 83.92 -107.51
C GLU A 256 30.72 85.22 -108.16
N LYS A 257 31.55 86.00 -107.44
CA LYS A 257 32.19 87.22 -107.99
C LYS A 257 33.07 86.95 -109.20
N THR A 258 33.87 85.88 -109.19
CA THR A 258 34.74 85.53 -110.32
C THR A 258 33.93 85.01 -111.51
N LEU A 259 32.87 84.23 -111.28
CA LEU A 259 31.90 83.87 -112.32
C LEU A 259 31.15 85.09 -112.86
N GLU A 260 30.82 86.08 -112.04
CA GLU A 260 30.18 87.32 -112.50
C GLU A 260 31.14 88.19 -113.32
N PHE A 261 32.40 88.32 -112.89
CA PHE A 261 33.45 88.97 -113.68
C PHE A 261 33.69 88.24 -115.01
N MET A 262 33.78 86.90 -114.99
CA MET A 262 33.92 86.09 -116.18
C MET A 262 32.67 86.14 -117.06
N ARG A 263 31.46 86.24 -116.51
CA ARG A 263 30.23 86.49 -117.27
C ARG A 263 30.28 87.85 -117.94
N ARG A 264 30.63 88.93 -117.24
CA ARG A 264 30.82 90.26 -117.84
C ARG A 264 31.88 90.22 -118.94
N LYS A 265 32.99 89.51 -118.74
CA LYS A 265 34.01 89.30 -119.80
C LYS A 265 33.52 88.47 -120.97
N VAL A 266 32.70 87.45 -120.73
CA VAL A 266 32.04 86.67 -121.78
C VAL A 266 30.98 87.52 -122.48
N ASP A 267 30.26 88.39 -121.79
CA ASP A 267 29.30 89.33 -122.37
C ASP A 267 30.02 90.42 -123.18
N ASP A 268 31.16 90.95 -122.74
CA ASP A 268 32.04 91.83 -123.52
C ASP A 268 32.48 91.10 -124.81
N VAL A 269 33.01 89.87 -124.67
CA VAL A 269 33.47 89.03 -125.78
C VAL A 269 32.30 88.56 -126.67
N TRP A 270 31.09 88.46 -126.15
CA TRP A 270 29.88 88.03 -126.86
C TRP A 270 29.21 89.20 -127.56
N GLN A 271 29.27 90.42 -127.02
CA GLN A 271 28.94 91.65 -127.74
C GLN A 271 29.94 91.87 -128.88
N TYR A 272 31.24 91.68 -128.59
CA TYR A 272 32.29 91.71 -129.62
C TYR A 272 32.07 90.61 -130.68
N ALA A 273 31.83 89.36 -130.29
CA ALA A 273 31.59 88.25 -131.22
C ALA A 273 30.28 88.43 -132.01
N LYS A 274 29.19 88.92 -131.38
CA LYS A 274 27.96 89.33 -132.08
C LYS A 274 28.18 90.47 -133.07
N SER A 275 29.12 91.37 -132.78
CA SER A 275 29.52 92.42 -133.74
C SER A 275 30.41 91.88 -134.87
N LEU A 276 30.96 90.67 -134.74
CA LEU A 276 31.91 90.08 -135.69
C LEU A 276 31.34 88.94 -136.56
N VAL A 277 30.69 87.89 -136.03
CA VAL A 277 30.33 86.69 -136.84
C VAL A 277 29.01 86.02 -136.43
N ARG A 278 28.32 85.46 -137.44
CA ARG A 278 27.12 84.60 -137.34
C ARG A 278 27.41 83.26 -136.63
N ILE A 279 26.38 82.70 -135.99
CA ILE A 279 26.41 81.48 -135.16
C ILE A 279 26.30 80.21 -136.04
N ASP A 280 26.99 79.12 -135.62
CA ASP A 280 26.59 77.69 -135.64
C ASP A 280 27.84 76.88 -135.17
N SER A 281 27.95 76.25 -133.98
CA SER A 281 27.16 75.23 -133.26
C SER A 281 27.72 73.79 -133.41
N ASP A 282 28.31 73.24 -132.32
CA ASP A 282 27.99 71.92 -131.71
C ASP A 282 29.14 71.13 -131.06
N ALA A 283 28.80 70.35 -130.02
CA ALA A 283 29.69 69.47 -129.26
C ALA A 283 28.95 68.20 -128.75
N ASN A 284 29.67 67.07 -128.59
CA ASN A 284 29.22 65.78 -128.00
C ASN A 284 30.46 64.83 -127.80
N LEU A 285 30.46 63.64 -127.16
CA LEU A 285 29.42 62.76 -126.57
C LEU A 285 29.96 62.00 -125.31
N LEU A 286 29.57 60.74 -125.07
CA LEU A 286 29.81 59.88 -123.87
C LEU A 286 30.16 58.41 -124.22
N LYS A 287 30.69 57.58 -123.28
CA LYS A 287 30.13 56.25 -122.81
C LYS A 287 31.01 55.35 -121.87
N LYS A 288 30.42 54.23 -121.35
CA LYS A 288 30.82 53.34 -120.19
C LYS A 288 31.00 51.82 -120.55
N LYS A 289 31.47 50.94 -119.61
CA LYS A 289 31.43 49.43 -119.67
C LYS A 289 31.23 48.70 -118.28
N LYS A 290 30.89 47.38 -118.28
CA LYS A 290 30.64 46.41 -117.15
C LYS A 290 30.97 44.93 -117.58
N LYS A 291 30.53 43.82 -116.92
CA LYS A 291 31.15 43.03 -115.81
C LYS A 291 30.75 41.50 -115.94
N LYS A 292 31.15 40.57 -115.02
CA LYS A 292 30.83 39.10 -115.02
C LYS A 292 30.25 38.60 -113.66
N THR A 293 29.02 38.05 -113.56
CA THR A 293 28.43 37.59 -112.26
C THR A 293 27.41 36.42 -112.28
N ILE A 294 27.17 35.70 -113.38
CA ILE A 294 25.89 34.96 -113.59
C ILE A 294 25.76 33.57 -112.90
N ASP A 295 26.85 32.94 -112.45
CA ASP A 295 26.82 31.49 -112.10
C ASP A 295 26.56 31.16 -110.61
N VAL A 296 26.84 32.09 -109.69
CA VAL A 296 26.63 31.87 -108.24
C VAL A 296 25.13 31.93 -107.88
N ASP A 297 24.41 32.88 -108.47
CA ASP A 297 22.99 33.14 -108.18
C ASP A 297 22.10 31.90 -108.40
N LYS A 298 22.41 31.10 -109.42
CA LYS A 298 21.64 29.88 -109.76
C LYS A 298 21.72 28.76 -108.72
N LYS A 299 22.81 28.67 -107.95
CA LYS A 299 22.92 27.69 -106.85
C LYS A 299 22.13 28.14 -105.63
N LEU A 300 22.23 29.42 -105.29
CA LEU A 300 21.48 30.03 -104.19
C LEU A 300 19.96 29.87 -104.41
N GLN A 301 19.49 30.14 -105.62
CA GLN A 301 18.07 30.07 -105.99
C GLN A 301 17.46 28.68 -105.79
N LYS A 302 18.22 27.60 -106.04
CA LYS A 302 17.76 26.21 -105.78
C LYS A 302 17.64 25.89 -104.29
N GLN A 303 18.53 26.42 -103.45
CA GLN A 303 18.49 26.20 -102.00
C GLN A 303 17.32 26.97 -101.36
N ILE A 304 17.03 28.19 -101.85
CA ILE A 304 15.87 28.98 -101.43
C ILE A 304 14.57 28.22 -101.72
N GLN A 305 14.39 27.69 -102.93
CA GLN A 305 13.21 26.89 -103.31
C GLN A 305 13.02 25.63 -102.45
N GLN A 306 14.11 24.98 -102.02
CA GLN A 306 14.02 23.82 -101.11
C GLN A 306 13.55 24.23 -99.71
N LEU A 307 14.03 25.37 -99.19
CA LEU A 307 13.60 25.90 -97.89
C LEU A 307 12.15 26.40 -97.93
N GLU A 308 11.74 27.09 -98.98
CA GLU A 308 10.36 27.54 -99.19
C GLU A 308 9.37 26.36 -99.18
N ASN A 309 9.71 25.25 -99.86
CA ASN A 309 8.90 24.02 -99.85
C ASN A 309 8.76 23.42 -98.44
N ILE A 310 9.85 23.38 -97.65
CA ILE A 310 9.81 22.88 -96.27
C ILE A 310 8.96 23.79 -95.38
N PHE A 311 9.11 25.11 -95.51
CA PHE A 311 8.30 26.07 -94.75
C PHE A 311 6.82 26.04 -95.15
N ASN A 312 6.48 25.75 -96.40
CA ASN A 312 5.08 25.55 -96.82
C ASN A 312 4.47 24.31 -96.17
N ILE A 313 5.16 23.16 -96.19
CA ILE A 313 4.71 21.93 -95.52
C ILE A 313 4.53 22.16 -94.00
N MET A 314 5.44 22.92 -93.38
CA MET A 314 5.35 23.21 -91.94
C MET A 314 4.24 24.23 -91.62
N LYS A 315 4.02 25.22 -92.49
CA LYS A 315 2.92 26.18 -92.41
C LYS A 315 1.55 25.49 -92.51
N ASP A 316 1.38 24.59 -93.47
CA ASP A 316 0.13 23.86 -93.70
C ASP A 316 -0.14 22.87 -92.56
N SER A 317 0.88 22.13 -92.09
CA SER A 317 0.72 21.17 -90.98
C SER A 317 0.49 21.83 -89.61
N MET A 318 0.93 23.08 -89.41
CA MET A 318 0.62 23.86 -88.21
C MET A 318 -0.61 24.78 -88.36
N LEU A 319 -1.26 24.81 -89.54
CA LEU A 319 -2.42 25.66 -89.87
C LEU A 319 -2.17 27.17 -89.67
N ILE A 320 -0.99 27.65 -90.08
CA ILE A 320 -0.53 29.03 -89.84
C ILE A 320 -0.68 29.89 -91.12
N GLN A 321 -1.00 31.18 -90.98
CA GLN A 321 -1.20 32.07 -92.15
C GLN A 321 0.10 32.75 -92.64
N SER A 322 1.05 33.06 -91.75
CA SER A 322 2.32 33.76 -92.05
C SER A 322 3.55 33.00 -91.53
N TYR A 323 4.68 33.08 -92.24
CA TYR A 323 5.94 32.48 -91.79
C TYR A 323 6.47 33.13 -90.48
N GLU A 324 6.10 34.37 -90.18
CA GLU A 324 6.49 35.03 -88.92
C GLU A 324 5.86 34.34 -87.70
N GLU A 325 4.57 33.96 -87.80
CA GLU A 325 3.90 33.20 -86.74
C GLU A 325 4.51 31.79 -86.61
N LEU A 326 4.95 31.17 -87.71
CA LEU A 326 5.64 29.87 -87.67
C LEU A 326 6.90 29.93 -86.79
N PHE A 327 7.73 30.97 -86.93
CA PHE A 327 8.93 31.12 -86.09
C PHE A 327 8.60 31.35 -84.62
N ILE A 328 7.54 32.12 -84.31
CA ILE A 328 7.09 32.34 -82.93
C ILE A 328 6.60 31.02 -82.30
N ARG A 329 5.80 30.23 -83.02
CA ARG A 329 5.31 28.92 -82.56
C ARG A 329 6.44 27.92 -82.34
N LEU A 330 7.45 27.91 -83.20
CA LEU A 330 8.63 27.05 -83.05
C LEU A 330 9.48 27.45 -81.83
N ASP A 331 9.71 28.74 -81.61
CA ASP A 331 10.44 29.23 -80.43
C ASP A 331 9.66 28.90 -79.13
N ASP A 332 8.34 29.09 -79.11
CA ASP A 332 7.52 28.67 -77.98
C ASP A 332 7.50 27.15 -77.77
N GLN A 333 7.52 26.35 -78.84
CA GLN A 333 7.67 24.89 -78.75
C GLN A 333 9.04 24.50 -78.14
N ILE A 334 10.12 25.22 -78.48
CA ILE A 334 11.46 25.03 -77.89
C ILE A 334 11.46 25.44 -76.41
N LYS A 335 10.84 26.56 -76.04
CA LYS A 335 10.67 26.98 -74.63
C LYS A 335 9.85 25.98 -73.82
N GLN A 336 8.76 25.46 -74.38
CA GLN A 336 7.92 24.44 -73.74
C GLN A 336 8.69 23.12 -73.57
N ARG A 337 9.39 22.66 -74.62
CA ARG A 337 10.23 21.46 -74.58
C ARG A 337 11.32 21.58 -73.51
N THR A 338 12.07 22.69 -73.49
CA THR A 338 13.12 22.91 -72.48
C THR A 338 12.56 23.04 -71.06
N ARG A 339 11.37 23.65 -70.88
CA ARG A 339 10.66 23.66 -69.58
C ARG A 339 10.29 22.24 -69.13
N LEU A 340 9.73 21.43 -70.03
CA LEU A 340 9.33 20.04 -69.74
C LEU A 340 10.53 19.14 -69.45
N SER A 341 11.63 19.25 -70.21
CA SER A 341 12.88 18.51 -69.91
C SER A 341 13.44 18.86 -68.52
N ARG A 342 13.46 20.14 -68.13
CA ARG A 342 13.88 20.56 -66.78
C ARG A 342 12.96 20.03 -65.68
N LEU A 343 11.65 19.96 -65.93
CA LEU A 343 10.70 19.36 -64.98
C LEU A 343 10.94 17.85 -64.85
N TYR A 344 11.13 17.15 -65.97
CA TYR A 344 11.44 15.71 -66.00
C TYR A 344 12.76 15.37 -65.26
N GLU A 345 13.81 16.16 -65.45
CA GLU A 345 15.07 16.00 -64.70
C GLU A 345 14.89 16.22 -63.19
N ARG A 346 14.03 17.17 -62.79
CA ARG A 346 13.70 17.39 -61.37
C ARG A 346 12.91 16.23 -60.78
N THR A 347 11.89 15.72 -61.49
CA THR A 347 11.09 14.59 -61.00
C THR A 347 11.90 13.30 -60.93
N LEU A 348 12.83 13.07 -61.88
CA LEU A 348 13.79 11.96 -61.78
C LEU A 348 14.69 12.09 -60.55
N LYS A 349 15.30 13.27 -60.31
CA LYS A 349 16.14 13.51 -59.12
C LYS A 349 15.35 13.33 -57.82
N GLN A 350 14.10 13.79 -57.78
CA GLN A 350 13.22 13.62 -56.63
C GLN A 350 12.89 12.14 -56.39
N ARG A 351 12.46 11.42 -57.44
CA ARG A 351 12.25 9.96 -57.37
C ARG A 351 13.50 9.24 -56.85
N ASP A 352 14.67 9.60 -57.35
CA ASP A 352 15.93 8.95 -56.95
C ASP A 352 16.34 9.29 -55.50
N SER A 353 15.97 10.47 -54.98
CA SER A 353 16.09 10.74 -53.54
C SER A 353 15.08 9.97 -52.71
N GLU A 354 13.82 9.84 -53.14
CA GLU A 354 12.82 9.05 -52.40
C GLU A 354 13.17 7.56 -52.40
N MET A 355 13.61 7.00 -53.53
CA MET A 355 14.13 5.63 -53.60
C MET A 355 15.32 5.41 -52.65
N LYS A 356 16.21 6.41 -52.47
CA LYS A 356 17.31 6.34 -51.49
C LYS A 356 16.80 6.42 -50.05
N ASN A 357 15.82 7.28 -49.78
CA ASN A 357 15.16 7.41 -48.48
C ASN A 357 14.46 6.09 -48.10
N GLU A 358 13.70 5.50 -49.02
CA GLU A 358 13.00 4.23 -48.84
C GLU A 358 13.97 3.08 -48.60
N ASN A 359 15.04 2.97 -49.41
CA ASN A 359 16.09 1.96 -49.19
C ASN A 359 16.81 2.15 -47.85
N HIS A 360 17.07 3.40 -47.43
CA HIS A 360 17.67 3.68 -46.12
C HIS A 360 16.70 3.35 -44.97
N ALA A 361 15.42 3.71 -45.08
CA ALA A 361 14.39 3.37 -44.11
C ALA A 361 14.18 1.86 -44.01
N GLY A 362 14.21 1.12 -45.14
CA GLY A 362 14.14 -0.34 -45.18
C GLY A 362 15.36 -1.02 -44.56
N LEU A 363 16.58 -0.47 -44.76
CA LEU A 363 17.79 -0.89 -44.06
C LEU A 363 17.68 -0.63 -42.54
N LEU A 364 17.19 0.54 -42.14
CA LEU A 364 17.04 0.94 -40.75
C LEU A 364 15.95 0.10 -40.05
N LEU A 365 14.84 -0.19 -40.72
CA LEU A 365 13.79 -1.10 -40.24
C LEU A 365 14.33 -2.52 -40.03
N LYS A 366 15.04 -3.10 -41.02
CA LYS A 366 15.71 -4.41 -40.85
C LYS A 366 16.74 -4.40 -39.72
N THR A 367 17.47 -3.29 -39.57
CA THR A 367 18.43 -3.11 -38.47
C THR A 367 17.71 -3.07 -37.13
N LEU A 368 16.55 -2.40 -37.02
CA LEU A 368 15.75 -2.38 -35.80
C LEU A 368 15.12 -3.74 -35.48
N GLU A 369 14.55 -4.43 -36.47
CA GLU A 369 13.94 -5.75 -36.33
C GLU A 369 14.95 -6.82 -35.89
N HIS A 370 16.17 -6.79 -36.44
CA HIS A 370 17.23 -7.72 -36.09
C HIS A 370 18.14 -7.24 -34.95
N SER A 371 18.06 -5.96 -34.55
CA SER A 371 18.66 -5.49 -33.30
C SER A 371 17.88 -6.04 -32.11
N VAL A 372 18.32 -7.19 -31.60
CA VAL A 372 17.88 -7.71 -30.30
C VAL A 372 18.52 -6.86 -29.19
N ILE A 373 18.11 -5.59 -29.09
CA ILE A 373 18.53 -4.74 -27.99
C ILE A 373 17.88 -5.29 -26.72
N SER A 374 18.71 -5.67 -25.75
CA SER A 374 18.26 -6.25 -24.47
C SER A 374 17.31 -5.32 -23.70
N THR A 375 17.34 -4.01 -23.98
CA THR A 375 16.41 -3.01 -23.46
C THR A 375 15.00 -3.15 -24.02
N THR A 376 14.80 -3.57 -25.28
CA THR A 376 13.47 -3.72 -25.90
C THR A 376 12.72 -4.93 -25.35
N ALA A 377 13.45 -6.02 -25.03
CA ALA A 377 12.90 -7.17 -24.33
C ALA A 377 12.49 -6.80 -22.89
N ARG A 378 13.36 -6.09 -22.15
CA ARG A 378 13.06 -5.55 -20.81
C ARG A 378 11.85 -4.61 -20.82
N TYR A 379 11.78 -3.70 -21.79
CA TYR A 379 10.61 -2.82 -21.96
C TYR A 379 9.31 -3.59 -22.22
N LYS A 380 9.35 -4.68 -23.00
CA LYS A 380 8.18 -5.56 -23.20
C LYS A 380 7.78 -6.31 -21.92
N THR A 381 8.73 -6.76 -21.09
CA THR A 381 8.41 -7.38 -19.79
C THR A 381 7.88 -6.36 -18.78
N ASP A 382 8.49 -5.18 -18.70
CA ASP A 382 8.08 -4.11 -17.80
C ASP A 382 6.70 -3.56 -18.16
N LYS A 383 6.41 -3.41 -19.47
CA LYS A 383 5.08 -3.05 -19.96
C LYS A 383 4.01 -4.05 -19.53
N LYS A 384 4.29 -5.37 -19.64
CA LYS A 384 3.37 -6.41 -19.14
C LYS A 384 3.18 -6.31 -17.62
N ALA A 385 4.28 -6.26 -16.87
CA ALA A 385 4.22 -6.14 -15.40
C ALA A 385 3.51 -4.87 -14.90
N MET A 386 3.53 -3.78 -15.66
CA MET A 386 2.75 -2.57 -15.36
C MET A 386 1.26 -2.72 -15.73
N LEU A 387 0.92 -3.40 -16.82
CA LEU A 387 -0.48 -3.71 -17.15
C LEU A 387 -1.12 -4.61 -16.09
N ASP A 388 -0.42 -5.66 -15.65
CA ASP A 388 -0.89 -6.56 -14.58
C ASP A 388 -1.14 -5.82 -13.25
N LYS A 389 -0.34 -4.78 -12.96
CA LYS A 389 -0.54 -3.91 -11.79
C LYS A 389 -1.77 -3.01 -11.94
N ILE A 390 -1.99 -2.45 -13.13
CA ILE A 390 -3.17 -1.62 -13.44
C ILE A 390 -4.45 -2.46 -13.33
N GLU A 391 -4.43 -3.70 -13.81
CA GLU A 391 -5.57 -4.61 -13.72
C GLU A 391 -5.89 -4.98 -12.26
N LYS A 392 -4.87 -5.31 -11.46
CA LYS A 392 -5.03 -5.53 -10.01
C LYS A 392 -5.59 -4.33 -9.26
N GLU A 393 -5.19 -3.11 -9.60
CA GLU A 393 -5.76 -1.90 -8.98
C GLU A 393 -7.20 -1.61 -9.46
N LYS A 394 -7.54 -1.90 -10.73
CA LYS A 394 -8.94 -1.87 -11.20
C LYS A 394 -9.82 -2.86 -10.42
N ASP A 395 -9.34 -4.08 -10.17
CA ASP A 395 -10.05 -5.05 -9.35
C ASP A 395 -10.27 -4.58 -7.90
N ARG A 396 -9.30 -3.85 -7.33
CA ARG A 396 -9.43 -3.25 -6.00
C ARG A 396 -10.45 -2.12 -6.00
N ILE A 397 -10.46 -1.25 -7.02
CA ILE A 397 -11.49 -0.21 -7.19
C ILE A 397 -12.87 -0.85 -7.32
N ASN A 398 -13.04 -1.87 -8.15
CA ASN A 398 -14.32 -2.57 -8.33
C ASN A 398 -14.82 -3.22 -7.03
N LYS A 399 -13.92 -3.85 -6.25
CA LYS A 399 -14.25 -4.40 -4.92
C LYS A 399 -14.60 -3.32 -3.89
N ASN A 400 -13.97 -2.14 -3.97
CA ASN A 400 -14.28 -1.04 -3.07
C ASN A 400 -15.63 -0.39 -3.42
N ASN A 401 -15.94 -0.25 -4.72
CA ASN A 401 -17.23 0.24 -5.19
C ASN A 401 -18.37 -0.70 -4.78
N SER A 402 -18.19 -2.03 -4.90
CA SER A 402 -19.22 -2.97 -4.44
C SER A 402 -19.40 -2.97 -2.92
N LEU A 403 -18.35 -2.72 -2.13
CA LEU A 403 -18.46 -2.48 -0.69
C LEU A 403 -19.20 -1.17 -0.36
N ILE A 404 -18.97 -0.10 -1.13
CA ILE A 404 -19.72 1.17 -1.00
C ILE A 404 -21.20 0.93 -1.32
N ASP A 405 -21.52 0.16 -2.36
CA ASP A 405 -22.91 -0.20 -2.71
C ASP A 405 -23.59 -1.05 -1.62
N THR A 406 -22.89 -2.03 -1.02
CA THR A 406 -23.45 -2.82 0.09
C THR A 406 -23.66 -1.96 1.34
N ASN A 407 -22.70 -1.10 1.67
CA ASN A 407 -22.80 -0.21 2.83
C ASN A 407 -23.91 0.84 2.62
N GLY A 408 -24.06 1.37 1.40
CA GLY A 408 -25.13 2.28 1.03
C GLY A 408 -26.51 1.64 1.15
N LYS A 409 -26.66 0.38 0.70
CA LYS A 409 -27.90 -0.41 0.90
C LYS A 409 -28.20 -0.66 2.38
N GLN A 410 -27.19 -1.03 3.18
CA GLN A 410 -27.36 -1.20 4.63
C GLN A 410 -27.76 0.11 5.32
N LEU A 411 -27.12 1.22 4.98
CA LEU A 411 -27.43 2.54 5.54
C LEU A 411 -28.85 3.01 5.16
N MET A 412 -29.29 2.73 3.92
CA MET A 412 -30.66 2.97 3.48
C MET A 412 -31.66 2.09 4.25
N ASN A 413 -31.36 0.81 4.47
CA ASN A 413 -32.21 -0.08 5.27
C ASN A 413 -32.32 0.40 6.73
N ILE A 414 -31.21 0.85 7.34
CA ILE A 414 -31.21 1.45 8.68
C ILE A 414 -32.05 2.73 8.70
N ARG A 415 -31.91 3.61 7.69
CA ARG A 415 -32.71 4.83 7.57
C ARG A 415 -34.21 4.52 7.47
N VAL A 416 -34.62 3.57 6.62
CA VAL A 416 -36.01 3.14 6.47
C VAL A 416 -36.53 2.51 7.77
N ALA A 417 -35.73 1.69 8.46
CA ALA A 417 -36.09 1.13 9.76
C ALA A 417 -36.30 2.23 10.82
N LEU A 418 -35.43 3.23 10.87
CA LEU A 418 -35.57 4.37 11.78
C LEU A 418 -36.79 5.25 11.45
N GLN A 419 -37.08 5.47 10.16
CA GLN A 419 -38.29 6.17 9.73
C GLN A 419 -39.57 5.38 10.06
N ASN A 420 -39.55 4.04 9.93
CA ASN A 420 -40.66 3.18 10.35
C ASN A 420 -40.87 3.18 11.87
N ILE A 421 -39.79 3.22 12.66
CA ILE A 421 -39.87 3.35 14.12
C ILE A 421 -40.39 4.75 14.49
N ALA A 422 -39.93 5.80 13.81
CA ALA A 422 -40.41 7.17 14.01
C ALA A 422 -41.92 7.27 13.74
N SER A 423 -42.40 6.74 12.61
CA SER A 423 -43.82 6.78 12.24
C SER A 423 -44.71 5.98 13.20
N MET A 424 -44.27 4.83 13.70
CA MET A 424 -44.98 4.11 14.78
C MET A 424 -45.06 4.90 16.09
N ILE A 425 -44.06 5.73 16.38
CA ILE A 425 -43.96 6.51 17.62
C ILE A 425 -44.67 7.89 17.51
N MET A 426 -45.07 8.34 16.31
CA MET A 426 -45.79 9.62 16.12
C MET A 426 -47.10 9.75 16.92
N CYS A 427 -47.70 8.63 17.35
CA CYS A 427 -48.94 8.62 18.14
C CYS A 427 -48.73 8.96 19.64
N ALA A 428 -47.49 9.11 20.12
CA ALA A 428 -47.19 9.41 21.52
C ALA A 428 -47.35 10.90 21.85
N LYS A 429 -48.54 11.32 22.31
CA LYS A 429 -48.81 12.72 22.71
C LYS A 429 -48.17 13.08 24.06
N VAL A 430 -47.59 14.29 24.13
CA VAL A 430 -47.05 14.88 25.37
C VAL A 430 -48.19 15.39 26.26
N THR A 431 -48.35 14.78 27.43
CA THR A 431 -49.17 15.33 28.52
C THR A 431 -48.28 16.13 29.48
N LYS A 432 -48.50 17.45 29.56
CA LYS A 432 -47.78 18.33 30.51
C LYS A 432 -48.25 18.06 31.95
N PRO A 433 -47.36 17.93 32.94
CA PRO A 433 -47.76 17.90 34.35
C PRO A 433 -48.12 19.30 34.87
N PRO A 434 -49.03 19.43 35.86
CA PRO A 434 -49.48 20.73 36.36
C PRO A 434 -48.47 21.36 37.33
N VAL A 435 -47.84 22.46 36.91
CA VAL A 435 -46.96 23.27 37.78
C VAL A 435 -47.80 24.23 38.61
N LYS A 436 -47.79 24.06 39.94
CA LYS A 436 -48.33 25.07 40.88
C LYS A 436 -47.32 26.22 41.01
N SER A 437 -47.70 27.41 40.53
CA SER A 437 -46.91 28.63 40.70
C SER A 437 -47.21 29.31 42.05
N LYS A 438 -46.18 29.91 42.67
CA LYS A 438 -46.32 31.00 43.64
C LYS A 438 -45.10 31.91 43.58
N CYS A 439 -45.38 33.23 43.54
CA CYS A 439 -44.48 34.34 43.83
C CYS A 439 -43.29 34.57 42.86
N LEU A 440 -42.90 35.81 42.54
CA LEU A 440 -43.51 37.13 42.75
C LEU A 440 -42.75 38.17 41.90
N LYS A 441 -43.47 39.05 41.18
CA LYS A 441 -43.30 40.52 41.13
C LYS A 441 -43.88 41.12 39.84
N GLU A 442 -44.82 42.04 40.04
CA GLU A 442 -45.23 43.09 39.09
C GLU A 442 -44.06 44.09 38.93
N VAL A 443 -43.95 44.96 37.90
CA VAL A 443 -44.88 46.04 37.50
C VAL A 443 -44.54 46.49 36.07
N LYS A 444 -45.57 46.60 35.20
CA LYS A 444 -45.98 47.67 34.23
C LYS A 444 -44.93 48.54 33.50
N GLU A 445 -45.17 49.21 32.36
CA GLU A 445 -46.35 49.55 31.51
C GLU A 445 -45.95 49.27 30.01
N VAL A 446 -46.81 48.91 29.03
CA VAL A 446 -47.92 49.64 28.34
C VAL A 446 -47.37 50.88 27.57
N ASP A 447 -47.52 51.06 26.24
CA ASP A 447 -48.72 51.13 25.35
C ASP A 447 -48.66 50.20 24.10
N GLU A 448 -49.75 49.55 23.64
CA GLU A 448 -50.74 49.96 22.59
C GLU A 448 -50.15 50.09 21.15
N SER A 449 -50.78 49.63 20.06
CA SER A 449 -52.22 49.37 19.79
C SER A 449 -52.49 48.30 18.70
N GLU A 450 -53.62 47.59 18.83
CA GLU A 450 -54.56 47.10 17.78
C GLU A 450 -54.01 46.30 16.56
N VAL A 451 -54.22 44.98 16.46
CA VAL A 451 -55.47 44.22 16.16
C VAL A 451 -55.91 44.29 14.68
N LYS A 452 -55.92 43.10 14.03
CA LYS A 452 -56.70 42.60 12.87
C LYS A 452 -55.97 41.36 12.32
N ASP A 453 -56.56 40.18 12.14
CA ASP A 453 -57.91 39.69 12.41
C ASP A 453 -57.84 38.26 12.98
N GLU A 454 -58.81 37.86 13.79
CA GLU A 454 -59.02 36.46 14.21
C GLU A 454 -60.01 35.75 13.25
N GLU A 455 -60.29 34.48 13.56
CA GLU A 455 -61.33 33.63 12.94
C GLU A 455 -61.02 33.12 11.51
N GLU A 456 -61.26 31.86 11.15
CA GLU A 456 -61.64 30.66 11.90
C GLU A 456 -61.38 29.46 10.97
N ASN A 457 -60.86 28.33 11.48
CA ASN A 457 -61.53 27.03 11.41
C ASN A 457 -60.65 25.87 11.88
N GLU A 458 -61.31 24.92 12.52
CA GLU A 458 -60.72 23.76 13.19
C GLU A 458 -60.38 22.60 12.23
N ASN A 459 -59.77 21.56 12.79
CA ASN A 459 -59.78 20.19 12.28
C ASN A 459 -59.02 19.89 10.98
N LYS A 460 -57.69 19.93 11.05
CA LYS A 460 -56.83 18.89 10.42
C LYS A 460 -55.66 18.49 11.32
N ASN A 461 -55.78 17.32 11.93
CA ASN A 461 -54.64 16.62 12.53
C ASN A 461 -53.81 15.97 11.40
N GLU A 462 -52.92 16.74 10.77
CA GLU A 462 -51.92 16.18 9.85
C GLU A 462 -50.52 16.33 10.50
N CYS A 463 -50.03 15.21 11.03
CA CYS A 463 -48.73 15.10 11.69
C CYS A 463 -47.59 15.09 10.67
N GLU A 464 -47.22 16.26 10.14
CA GLU A 464 -46.00 16.44 9.36
C GLU A 464 -44.98 17.32 10.10
N GLU A 465 -44.28 16.72 11.07
CA GLU A 465 -42.92 17.19 11.37
C GLU A 465 -42.06 16.90 10.12
N PRO A 466 -41.25 17.86 9.62
CA PRO A 466 -40.55 17.70 8.36
C PRO A 466 -39.61 16.51 8.42
N VAL A 467 -39.64 15.65 7.38
CA VAL A 467 -38.83 14.43 7.31
C VAL A 467 -37.36 14.81 7.15
N GLU A 468 -36.64 14.89 8.27
CA GLU A 468 -35.21 15.19 8.28
C GLU A 468 -34.42 14.15 7.49
N ASN A 469 -33.57 14.62 6.58
CA ASN A 469 -32.86 13.73 5.65
C ASN A 469 -31.64 13.03 6.26
N GLU A 470 -31.18 13.47 7.44
CA GLU A 470 -30.03 12.88 8.14
C GLU A 470 -30.46 11.77 9.09
N GLY A 471 -29.91 10.57 8.90
CA GLY A 471 -30.24 9.40 9.75
C GLY A 471 -29.90 9.58 11.24
N LEU A 472 -28.93 10.45 11.57
CA LEU A 472 -28.61 10.81 12.95
C LEU A 472 -29.67 11.69 13.61
N ALA A 473 -30.34 12.55 12.84
CA ALA A 473 -31.41 13.41 13.32
C ALA A 473 -32.69 12.61 13.58
N VAL A 474 -33.06 11.73 12.62
CA VAL A 474 -34.14 10.74 12.79
C VAL A 474 -33.88 9.83 14.01
N LEU A 475 -32.64 9.35 14.19
CA LEU A 475 -32.26 8.57 15.39
C LEU A 475 -32.45 9.38 16.68
N HIS A 476 -32.07 10.66 16.70
CA HIS A 476 -32.27 11.54 17.85
C HIS A 476 -33.76 11.77 18.17
N GLN A 477 -34.60 11.95 17.15
CA GLN A 477 -36.05 12.11 17.28
C GLN A 477 -36.69 10.82 17.83
N VAL A 478 -36.30 9.66 17.30
CA VAL A 478 -36.71 8.33 17.81
C VAL A 478 -36.31 8.14 19.26
N ILE A 479 -35.05 8.42 19.63
CA ILE A 479 -34.56 8.27 21.01
C ILE A 479 -35.33 9.19 21.96
N ARG A 480 -35.52 10.47 21.60
CA ARG A 480 -36.29 11.43 22.43
C ARG A 480 -37.73 10.95 22.65
N LYS A 481 -38.44 10.54 21.60
CA LYS A 481 -39.83 10.07 21.73
C LYS A 481 -39.93 8.70 22.40
N ALA A 482 -38.94 7.82 22.24
CA ALA A 482 -38.85 6.55 22.99
C ALA A 482 -38.61 6.78 24.51
N ILE A 483 -37.76 7.75 24.89
CA ILE A 483 -37.58 8.14 26.30
C ILE A 483 -38.88 8.71 26.88
N ILE A 484 -39.64 9.50 26.11
CA ILE A 484 -40.95 10.01 26.53
C ILE A 484 -41.95 8.86 26.72
N LEU A 485 -42.02 7.90 25.79
CA LEU A 485 -42.85 6.71 25.92
C LEU A 485 -42.48 5.90 27.17
N VAL A 486 -41.19 5.64 27.41
CA VAL A 486 -40.71 4.94 28.61
C VAL A 486 -41.09 5.68 29.89
N GLY A 487 -41.01 7.03 29.90
CA GLY A 487 -41.42 7.87 31.03
C GLY A 487 -42.94 7.94 31.25
N GLN A 488 -43.74 7.78 30.18
CA GLN A 488 -45.20 7.68 30.27
C GLN A 488 -45.65 6.28 30.71
N THR A 489 -44.91 5.22 30.34
CA THR A 489 -45.22 3.84 30.70
C THR A 489 -44.70 3.47 32.09
N ASN A 490 -45.30 4.05 33.14
CA ASN A 490 -45.22 3.53 34.51
C ASN A 490 -46.00 2.20 34.67
N PHE A 491 -45.76 1.23 33.78
CA PHE A 491 -46.16 -0.15 34.02
C PHE A 491 -45.21 -0.73 35.08
N PRO A 492 -45.72 -1.30 36.20
CA PRO A 492 -44.88 -2.10 37.07
C PRO A 492 -44.40 -3.31 36.27
N LEU A 493 -43.10 -3.33 35.92
CA LEU A 493 -42.48 -4.50 35.32
C LEU A 493 -42.46 -5.61 36.36
N ASN A 494 -43.38 -6.58 36.24
CA ASN A 494 -43.24 -7.86 36.91
C ASN A 494 -41.83 -8.41 36.63
N LYS A 495 -41.15 -8.90 37.68
CA LYS A 495 -39.76 -9.38 37.59
C LYS A 495 -39.57 -10.37 36.43
N ASP A 496 -40.52 -11.29 36.25
CA ASP A 496 -40.58 -12.26 35.16
C ASP A 496 -40.56 -11.63 33.75
N LYS A 497 -41.20 -10.47 33.56
CA LYS A 497 -41.17 -9.75 32.27
C LYS A 497 -39.83 -9.05 32.06
N GLN A 498 -39.21 -8.56 33.14
CA GLN A 498 -37.89 -7.93 33.08
C GLN A 498 -36.77 -8.96 32.84
N GLU A 499 -36.86 -10.13 33.46
CA GLU A 499 -35.97 -11.27 33.16
C GLU A 499 -36.19 -11.81 31.76
N LYS A 500 -37.44 -11.96 31.29
CA LYS A 500 -37.71 -12.31 29.88
C LYS A 500 -37.14 -11.28 28.91
N ALA A 501 -37.26 -9.99 29.18
CA ALA A 501 -36.68 -8.94 28.35
C ALA A 501 -35.14 -8.97 28.36
N ARG A 502 -34.50 -9.21 29.53
CA ARG A 502 -33.05 -9.42 29.63
C ARG A 502 -32.62 -10.66 28.84
N ASN A 503 -33.28 -11.80 29.03
CA ASN A 503 -32.97 -13.03 28.31
C ASN A 503 -33.15 -12.86 26.78
N PHE A 504 -34.17 -12.12 26.33
CA PHE A 504 -34.33 -11.79 24.90
C PHE A 504 -33.20 -10.89 24.38
N TYR A 505 -32.75 -9.90 25.15
CA TYR A 505 -31.64 -9.02 24.77
C TYR A 505 -30.28 -9.73 24.80
N GLU A 506 -30.04 -10.58 25.80
CA GLU A 506 -28.86 -11.44 25.90
C GLU A 506 -28.83 -12.48 24.77
N ASN A 507 -29.97 -13.11 24.46
CA ASN A 507 -30.09 -13.99 23.29
C ASN A 507 -29.87 -13.23 21.97
N TYR A 508 -30.40 -12.02 21.82
CA TYR A 508 -30.17 -11.19 20.63
C TYR A 508 -28.68 -10.84 20.49
N ILE A 509 -28.01 -10.42 21.56
CA ILE A 509 -26.56 -10.18 21.59
C ILE A 509 -25.77 -11.45 21.29
N ALA A 510 -26.14 -12.59 21.87
CA ALA A 510 -25.48 -13.87 21.61
C ALA A 510 -25.63 -14.29 20.14
N THR A 511 -26.82 -14.12 19.58
CA THR A 511 -27.11 -14.43 18.17
C THR A 511 -26.30 -13.51 17.25
N TYR A 512 -26.33 -12.19 17.50
CA TYR A 512 -25.57 -11.18 16.74
C TYR A 512 -24.04 -11.40 16.82
N ARG A 513 -23.51 -11.69 18.02
CA ARG A 513 -22.10 -12.03 18.22
C ARG A 513 -21.72 -13.35 17.54
N SER A 514 -22.62 -14.33 17.51
CA SER A 514 -22.39 -15.57 16.78
C SER A 514 -22.36 -15.34 15.27
N GLN A 515 -23.30 -14.56 14.71
CA GLN A 515 -23.29 -14.20 13.29
C GLN A 515 -22.02 -13.46 12.89
N LEU A 516 -21.58 -12.45 13.66
CA LEU A 516 -20.28 -11.79 13.45
C LEU A 516 -19.07 -12.75 13.52
N ALA A 517 -19.10 -13.74 14.41
CA ALA A 517 -18.01 -14.72 14.56
C ALA A 517 -18.00 -15.83 13.48
N PHE A 518 -19.10 -16.02 12.76
CA PHE A 518 -19.26 -17.08 11.75
C PHE A 518 -19.36 -16.55 10.30
N GLU A 519 -19.81 -15.32 10.04
CA GLU A 519 -19.84 -14.74 8.69
C GLU A 519 -18.43 -14.51 8.10
N ASP A 520 -17.42 -14.27 8.93
CA ASP A 520 -16.02 -14.16 8.47
C ASP A 520 -15.38 -15.51 8.10
N GLN A 521 -16.01 -16.66 8.39
CA GLN A 521 -15.39 -17.97 8.13
C GLN A 521 -15.41 -18.43 6.65
N ASP A 522 -16.25 -17.81 5.81
CA ASP A 522 -16.22 -18.03 4.36
C ASP A 522 -15.12 -17.23 3.63
N LYS A 523 -14.42 -16.35 4.33
CA LYS A 523 -13.16 -15.73 3.87
C LYS A 523 -11.99 -16.18 4.74
N LYS A 524 -11.62 -17.46 4.58
CA LYS A 524 -10.34 -17.97 5.07
C LYS A 524 -9.18 -17.16 4.53
N GLN A 525 -8.72 -16.19 5.32
CA GLN A 525 -7.34 -15.76 5.30
C GLN A 525 -6.50 -17.01 5.60
N GLY A 526 -5.81 -17.51 4.58
CA GLY A 526 -4.79 -18.51 4.78
C GLY A 526 -3.66 -17.91 5.61
N ILE A 527 -3.64 -18.22 6.90
CA ILE A 527 -2.39 -18.17 7.67
C ILE A 527 -1.47 -19.18 6.99
N PHE A 528 -0.47 -18.68 6.27
CA PHE A 528 0.59 -19.51 5.70
C PHE A 528 1.42 -20.09 6.85
N PHE A 529 0.99 -21.24 7.35
CA PHE A 529 1.94 -22.21 7.86
C PHE A 529 2.75 -22.71 6.67
N GLU A 530 4.07 -22.55 6.73
CA GLU A 530 5.00 -23.23 5.85
C GLU A 530 4.66 -24.72 5.90
N HIS A 531 4.17 -25.24 4.78
CA HIS A 531 3.97 -26.68 4.66
C HIS A 531 5.36 -27.28 4.51
N GLU A 532 5.84 -27.95 5.55
CA GLU A 532 6.81 -29.03 5.36
C GLU A 532 6.29 -29.90 4.21
N ILE A 533 7.19 -30.26 3.30
CA ILE A 533 6.83 -30.99 2.08
C ILE A 533 6.47 -32.41 2.50
N VAL A 534 5.19 -32.62 2.84
CA VAL A 534 4.61 -33.94 3.08
C VAL A 534 4.67 -34.69 1.75
N ASP A 535 5.54 -35.70 1.71
CA ASP A 535 5.78 -36.51 0.54
C ASP A 535 4.46 -37.07 -0.04
N THR A 536 4.20 -36.74 -1.30
CA THR A 536 3.04 -37.20 -2.07
C THR A 536 2.95 -38.72 -2.22
N SER A 537 3.99 -39.47 -1.86
CA SER A 537 3.95 -40.94 -1.77
C SER A 537 3.11 -41.46 -0.60
N VAL A 538 2.90 -40.66 0.46
CA VAL A 538 2.25 -41.10 1.70
C VAL A 538 0.74 -40.87 1.64
N LEU A 539 -0.01 -41.95 1.41
CA LEU A 539 -1.48 -41.94 1.40
C LEU A 539 -2.05 -41.37 2.71
N THR A 540 -2.88 -40.33 2.62
CA THR A 540 -3.47 -39.73 3.81
C THR A 540 -4.54 -40.64 4.42
N ARG A 541 -4.88 -40.41 5.69
CA ARG A 541 -5.96 -41.14 6.39
C ARG A 541 -7.32 -41.08 5.66
N ARG A 542 -7.56 -40.04 4.85
CA ARG A 542 -8.75 -39.94 3.98
C ARG A 542 -8.65 -40.89 2.79
N ASP A 543 -7.51 -40.95 2.12
CA ASP A 543 -7.27 -41.82 0.96
C ASP A 543 -7.31 -43.30 1.38
N ILE A 544 -6.73 -43.62 2.54
CA ILE A 544 -6.83 -44.94 3.16
C ILE A 544 -8.30 -45.28 3.41
N LYS A 545 -9.09 -44.40 4.07
CA LYS A 545 -10.52 -44.65 4.30
C LYS A 545 -11.35 -44.76 3.02
N MET A 546 -11.04 -43.98 1.98
CA MET A 546 -11.70 -44.08 0.68
C MET A 546 -11.40 -45.41 0.00
N ARG A 547 -10.14 -45.85 -0.03
CA ARG A 547 -9.77 -47.18 -0.55
C ARG A 547 -10.38 -48.31 0.29
N SER A 548 -10.39 -48.20 1.62
CA SER A 548 -11.09 -49.17 2.49
C SER A 548 -12.58 -49.25 2.16
N LYS A 549 -13.25 -48.10 1.96
CA LYS A 549 -14.67 -48.04 1.57
C LYS A 549 -14.89 -48.69 0.20
N GLN A 550 -14.04 -48.39 -0.78
CA GLN A 550 -14.11 -48.98 -2.13
C GLN A 550 -13.88 -50.51 -2.13
N ILE A 551 -12.97 -51.02 -1.29
CA ILE A 551 -12.74 -52.47 -1.13
C ILE A 551 -13.96 -53.14 -0.51
N VAL A 552 -14.55 -52.53 0.53
CA VAL A 552 -15.79 -53.02 1.16
C VAL A 552 -16.97 -52.98 0.18
N GLU A 553 -17.13 -51.89 -0.58
CA GLU A 553 -18.17 -51.75 -1.62
C GLU A 553 -17.97 -52.69 -2.82
N ALA A 554 -16.73 -53.10 -3.11
CA ALA A 554 -16.44 -54.10 -4.14
C ALA A 554 -16.78 -55.52 -3.66
N ASN A 555 -16.46 -55.85 -2.41
CA ASN A 555 -16.78 -57.17 -1.84
C ASN A 555 -18.28 -57.35 -1.59
N ILE A 556 -19.02 -56.31 -1.22
CA ILE A 556 -20.49 -56.33 -1.07
C ILE A 556 -21.22 -56.50 -2.42
N LYS A 557 -20.52 -56.41 -3.56
CA LYS A 557 -21.09 -56.63 -4.91
C LYS A 557 -20.75 -58.01 -5.51
N LEU A 558 -20.13 -58.90 -4.74
CA LEU A 558 -19.77 -60.26 -5.15
C LEU A 558 -20.50 -61.36 -4.36
N ASP A 559 -21.38 -60.96 -3.44
CA ASP A 559 -22.53 -61.73 -2.95
C ASP A 559 -23.82 -61.19 -3.61
#